data_AF-A0A929VJD3-F1
#
_entry.id   AF-A0A929VJD3-F1
#
_cell.length_a   1.000
_cell.length_b   1.000
_cell.length_c   1.000
_cell.angle_alpha   90.00
_cell.angle_beta   90.00
_cell.angle_gamma   90.00
#
_symmetry.space_group_name_H-M   'P 1'
#
loop_
_entity.id
_entity.type
_entity.pdbx_description
1 polymer ?
#
loop_
_entity_poly.entity_id
_entity_poly.type
_entity_poly.pdbx_seq_one_letter_code
_entity_poly.pdbx_strand_id
1 'polypeptide(L)' 'MIVIFSEKLKKLMELIEPYEEYDFENGGSKLVNDAPEEVKKLFPEYIALRHKELSGLD' A
#
# COMPACT_ATOMS: atom_id res chain seq x y z
N MET A 1 -15.96 -3.28 -11.64
CA MET A 1 -15.24 -4.42 -11.03
C MET A 1 -15.04 -4.06 -9.57
N ILE A 2 -15.68 -4.76 -8.63
CA ILE A 2 -15.44 -4.52 -7.19
C ILE A 2 -14.19 -5.32 -6.84
N VAL A 3 -13.06 -4.65 -6.58
CA VAL A 3 -11.84 -5.31 -6.11
C VAL A 3 -12.07 -5.63 -4.63
N ILE A 4 -12.22 -6.92 -4.30
CA ILE A 4 -12.40 -7.37 -2.92
C ILE A 4 -11.01 -7.64 -2.35
N PHE A 5 -10.49 -6.68 -1.59
CA PHE A 5 -9.25 -6.85 -0.84
C PHE A 5 -9.48 -7.62 0.46
N SER A 6 -8.48 -8.37 0.89
CA SER A 6 -8.43 -9.00 2.21
C SER A 6 -8.63 -7.98 3.35
N GLU A 7 -9.17 -8.42 4.48
CA GLU A 7 -9.35 -7.56 5.66
C GLU A 7 -8.01 -6.98 6.14
N LYS A 8 -6.92 -7.74 5.99
CA LYS A 8 -5.56 -7.29 6.28
C LYS A 8 -5.14 -6.14 5.37
N LEU A 9 -5.32 -6.27 4.06
CA LEU A 9 -4.95 -5.21 3.11
C LEU A 9 -5.80 -3.95 3.31
N LYS A 10 -7.09 -4.08 3.62
CA LYS A 10 -7.95 -2.92 3.93
C LYS A 10 -7.42 -2.11 5.12
N LYS A 11 -7.05 -2.79 6.22
CA LYS A 11 -6.47 -2.13 7.40
C LYS A 11 -5.15 -1.43 7.06
N LEU A 12 -4.31 -2.06 6.25
CA LEU A 12 -3.06 -1.45 5.79
C LEU A 12 -3.31 -0.25 4.87
N MET A 13 -4.28 -0.32 3.97
CA MET A 13 -4.70 0.81 3.14
C MET A 13 -5.13 1.99 4.00
N GLU A 14 -6.03 1.80 4.97
CA GLU A 14 -6.51 2.89 5.84
C GLU A 14 -5.38 3.55 6.64
N LEU A 15 -4.37 2.77 7.05
CA LEU A 15 -3.20 3.29 7.78
C LEU A 15 -2.20 4.01 6.88
N ILE A 16 -2.04 3.56 5.63
CA ILE A 16 -0.97 4.01 4.72
C ILE A 16 -1.44 5.11 3.77
N GLU A 17 -2.70 5.08 3.31
CA GLU A 17 -3.30 6.07 2.40
C GLU A 17 -3.04 7.54 2.78
N PRO A 18 -3.16 7.98 4.06
CA PRO A 18 -2.84 9.37 4.41
C PRO A 18 -1.35 9.74 4.28
N TYR A 19 -0.48 8.76 4.17
CA TYR A 19 0.97 8.91 4.02
C TYR A 19 1.48 8.44 2.66
N GLU A 20 0.62 7.93 1.78
CA GLU A 20 0.96 7.49 0.43
C GLU A 20 0.90 8.68 -0.51
N GLU A 21 2.03 8.99 -1.15
CA GLU A 21 2.10 9.89 -2.30
C GLU A 21 2.36 9.08 -3.56
N TYR A 22 1.73 9.49 -4.66
CA TYR A 22 2.02 8.91 -5.96
C TYR A 22 3.33 9.49 -6.50
N ASP A 23 4.31 8.62 -6.74
CA ASP A 23 5.57 8.97 -7.37
C ASP A 23 5.45 8.88 -8.89
N PHE A 24 5.20 10.02 -9.52
CA PHE A 24 5.06 10.12 -10.98
C PHE A 24 6.34 9.75 -11.73
N GLU A 25 7.52 9.92 -11.13
CA GLU A 25 8.80 9.61 -11.77
C GLU A 25 9.05 8.09 -11.88
N ASN A 26 8.72 7.34 -10.83
CA ASN A 26 8.88 5.88 -10.80
C ASN A 26 7.59 5.13 -11.15
N GLY A 27 6.48 5.84 -11.39
CA GLY A 27 5.17 5.25 -11.70
C GLY A 27 4.63 4.36 -10.58
N GLY A 28 4.89 4.74 -9.32
CA GLY A 28 4.62 3.90 -8.15
C GLY A 28 4.13 4.69 -6.94
N SER A 29 3.90 3.99 -5.83
CA SER A 29 3.58 4.61 -4.54
C SER A 29 4.86 4.87 -3.74
N LYS A 30 4.97 6.02 -3.10
CA LYS A 30 5.99 6.33 -2.09
C LYS A 30 5.34 6.81 -0.81
N LEU A 31 6.08 6.72 0.30
CA LEU A 31 5.66 7.36 1.54
C LEU A 31 6.12 8.81 1.61
N VAL A 32 5.30 9.67 2.20
CA VAL A 32 5.71 11.02 2.61
C VAL A 32 6.79 10.94 3.69
N ASN A 33 7.69 11.92 3.72
CA ASN A 33 8.82 11.92 4.66
C ASN A 33 8.38 11.88 6.14
N ASP A 34 7.22 12.47 6.44
CA ASP A 34 6.62 12.56 7.78
C ASP A 34 5.94 11.25 8.23
N ALA A 35 5.89 10.22 7.38
CA ALA A 35 5.23 8.97 7.73
C ALA A 35 5.86 8.37 9.01
N PRO A 36 5.03 7.92 9.97
CA PRO A 36 5.51 7.33 11.20
C PRO A 36 6.31 6.06 10.93
N GLU A 37 7.24 5.70 11.83
CA GLU A 37 8.10 4.52 11.65
C GLU A 37 7.30 3.22 11.48
N GLU A 38 6.13 3.12 12.12
CA GLU A 38 5.23 1.98 11.96
C GLU A 38 4.72 1.84 10.52
N VAL A 39 4.26 2.95 9.92
CA VAL A 39 3.82 2.99 8.53
C VAL A 39 4.98 2.66 7.59
N LYS A 40 6.19 3.20 7.84
CA LYS A 40 7.40 2.89 7.06
C LYS A 40 7.74 1.39 7.08
N LYS A 41 7.56 0.72 8.22
CA LYS A 41 7.78 -0.73 8.36
C LYS A 41 6.69 -1.55 7.65
N LEU A 42 5.44 -1.09 7.68
CA LEU A 42 4.30 -1.78 7.09
C LEU A 42 4.17 -1.56 5.57
N PHE A 43 4.71 -0.47 5.04
CA PHE A 43 4.64 -0.11 3.63
C PHE A 43 5.13 -1.19 2.65
N PRO A 44 6.29 -1.84 2.84
CA PRO A 44 6.70 -2.93 1.95
C PRO A 44 5.74 -4.12 2.00
N GLU A 45 5.17 -4.45 3.17
CA GLU A 45 4.15 -5.52 3.28
C GLU A 45 2.88 -5.14 2.53
N TYR A 46 2.44 -3.89 2.67
CA TYR A 46 1.28 -3.34 1.97
C TYR A 46 1.44 -3.42 0.45
N ILE A 47 2.57 -2.96 -0.10
CA ILE A 47 2.83 -3.02 -1.54
C ILE A 47 2.86 -4.47 -2.03
N ALA A 48 3.49 -5.38 -1.28
CA ALA A 48 3.52 -6.79 -1.63
C ALA A 48 2.12 -7.43 -1.63
N LEU A 49 1.30 -7.14 -0.61
CA LEU A 49 -0.07 -7.64 -0.52
C LEU A 49 -0.96 -7.05 -1.62
N ARG A 50 -0.89 -5.74 -1.85
CA ARG A 50 -1.61 -5.04 -2.92
C ARG A 50 -1.25 -5.61 -4.29
N HIS A 51 0.03 -5.80 -4.56
CA HIS A 51 0.49 -6.40 -5.82
C HIS A 51 0.01 -7.85 -5.95
N LYS A 52 0.12 -8.66 -4.90
CA LYS A 52 -0.36 -10.05 -4.91
C LYS A 52 -1.86 -10.14 -5.22
N GLU A 53 -2.69 -9.36 -4.51
CA GLU A 53 -4.15 -9.38 -4.71
C GLU A 53 -4.56 -8.78 -6.06
N LEU A 54 -3.85 -7.76 -6.58
CA LEU A 54 -4.14 -7.16 -7.89
C LEU A 54 -3.65 -7.99 -9.07
N SER A 55 -2.52 -8.68 -8.94
CA SER A 55 -2.01 -9.55 -10.00
C SER A 55 -2.79 -10.86 -10.14
N GLY A 56 -3.64 -11.22 -9.16
CA GLY A 56 -4.37 -12.48 -9.17
C GLY A 56 -3.45 -13.72 -9.24
N LEU A 57 -2.17 -13.54 -8.91
CA LEU A 57 -1.16 -14.59 -8.85
C LEU A 57 -1.32 -15.27 -7.48
N ASP A 58 -2.18 -16.28 -7.46
CA ASP A 58 -2.21 -17.30 -6.40
C ASP A 58 -1.03 -18.27 -6.59
#